data_AF-A0AAE0WK33-F1
#
_entry.id   AF-A0AAE0WK33-F1
#
_cell.length_a   1.000
_cell.length_b   1.000
_cell.length_c   1.000
_cell.angle_alpha   90.00
_cell.angle_beta   90.00
_cell.angle_gamma   90.00
#
_symmetry.space_group_name_H-M   'P 1'
#
loop_
_entity.id
_entity.type
_entity.pdbx_description
1 polymer ?
#
loop_
_entity_poly.entity_id
_entity_poly.type
_entity_poly.pdbx_seq_one_letter_code
_entity_poly.pdbx_strand_id
1 'polypeptide(L)'
;MRRSIDRHPERIKSVLTDNELRKSFLKGVSKDEKKVVRAFFASNSDNALKTKPKGYEADHPEIELLRLRNYTLGTKMKQADLLGEQGLEHVAKLLATLKPMITFLNSVVMPDEEESEEDEQASDESEQDDVDA
;
A
#
# COMPACT_ATOMS: atom_id res chain seq x y z
N MET A 1 5.61 -0.22 -5.96
CA MET A 1 4.25 -0.34 -5.38
C MET A 1 3.34 -1.35 -6.06
N ARG A 2 2.77 -1.09 -7.25
CA ARG A 2 1.81 -2.02 -7.88
C ARG A 2 2.36 -3.45 -8.08
N ARG A 3 3.60 -3.58 -8.55
CA ARG A 3 4.31 -4.87 -8.69
C ARG A 3 4.40 -5.65 -7.36
N SER A 4 4.65 -4.95 -6.24
CA SER A 4 4.72 -5.59 -4.93
C SER A 4 3.34 -6.07 -4.45
N ILE A 5 2.28 -5.30 -4.72
CA ILE A 5 0.91 -5.68 -4.38
C ILE A 5 0.42 -6.85 -5.23
N ASP A 6 0.84 -6.90 -6.48
CA ASP A 6 0.52 -7.98 -7.42
C ASP A 6 1.17 -9.31 -7.01
N ARG A 7 2.47 -9.28 -6.71
CA ARG A 7 3.25 -10.48 -6.33
C ARG A 7 3.04 -10.91 -4.88
N HIS A 8 2.94 -9.95 -3.96
CA HIS A 8 2.95 -10.16 -2.52
C HIS A 8 1.88 -9.31 -1.79
N PRO A 9 0.59 -9.46 -2.11
CA PRO A 9 -0.48 -8.68 -1.49
C PRO A 9 -0.58 -8.88 0.04
N GLU A 10 -0.16 -10.03 0.55
CA GLU A 10 -0.11 -10.35 1.97
C GLU A 10 0.76 -9.38 2.76
N ARG A 11 1.81 -8.79 2.16
CA ARG A 11 2.70 -7.83 2.83
C ARG A 11 1.95 -6.56 3.22
N ILE A 12 1.21 -5.96 2.29
CA ILE A 12 0.41 -4.76 2.61
C ILE A 12 -0.81 -5.11 3.45
N LYS A 13 -1.46 -6.25 3.19
CA LYS A 13 -2.66 -6.66 3.95
C LYS A 13 -2.35 -6.98 5.41
N SER A 14 -1.22 -7.62 5.71
CA SER A 14 -0.80 -7.90 7.09
C SER A 14 -0.58 -6.60 7.87
N VAL A 15 0.03 -5.59 7.25
CA VAL A 15 0.15 -4.25 7.84
C VAL A 15 -1.23 -3.63 8.07
N LEU A 16 -2.11 -3.62 7.07
CA LEU A 16 -3.42 -2.96 7.17
C LEU A 16 -4.38 -3.66 8.14
N THR A 17 -4.21 -4.97 8.38
CA THR A 17 -5.05 -5.76 9.29
C THR A 17 -4.63 -5.68 10.76
N ASP A 18 -3.49 -5.04 11.05
CA ASP A 18 -3.03 -4.81 12.43
C ASP A 18 -4.12 -4.15 13.29
N ASN A 19 -4.19 -4.58 14.55
CA ASN A 19 -5.27 -4.18 15.45
C ASN A 19 -5.24 -2.69 15.78
N GLU A 20 -4.08 -2.18 16.17
CA GLU A 20 -3.94 -0.78 16.57
C GLU A 20 -4.00 0.12 15.33
N LEU A 21 -3.45 -0.32 14.19
CA LEU A 21 -3.55 0.42 12.94
C LEU A 21 -4.99 0.59 12.48
N ARG A 22 -5.79 -0.50 12.50
CA ARG A 22 -7.21 -0.43 12.13
C ARG A 22 -7.99 0.53 13.02
N LYS A 23 -7.75 0.50 14.34
CA LYS A 23 -8.40 1.41 15.29
C LYS A 23 -8.04 2.86 15.03
N SER A 24 -6.76 3.16 14.88
CA SER A 24 -6.24 4.53 14.80
C SER A 24 -6.44 5.18 13.44
N PHE A 25 -6.32 4.43 12.34
CA PHE A 25 -6.29 4.98 10.98
C PHE A 25 -7.43 4.53 10.08
N LEU A 26 -8.06 3.38 10.36
CA LEU A 26 -9.14 2.82 9.53
C LEU A 26 -10.49 2.77 10.28
N LYS A 27 -10.69 3.71 11.22
CA LYS A 27 -11.96 3.90 11.96
C LYS A 27 -12.47 2.63 12.67
N GLY A 28 -11.56 1.74 13.08
CA GLY A 28 -11.91 0.51 13.80
C GLY A 28 -12.62 -0.55 12.95
N VAL A 29 -12.44 -0.54 11.63
CA VAL A 29 -12.97 -1.59 10.74
C VAL A 29 -12.61 -3.00 11.25
N SER A 30 -13.47 -3.99 11.04
CA SER A 30 -13.21 -5.40 11.44
C SER A 30 -11.94 -5.96 10.79
N LYS A 31 -11.38 -7.05 11.34
CA LYS A 31 -10.15 -7.68 10.79
C LYS A 31 -10.30 -8.34 9.41
N ASP A 32 -11.52 -8.39 8.88
CA ASP A 32 -11.80 -8.95 7.55
C ASP A 32 -11.03 -8.17 6.48
N GLU A 33 -10.17 -8.87 5.74
CA GLU A 33 -9.25 -8.26 4.78
C GLU A 33 -9.96 -7.43 3.73
N LYS A 34 -11.08 -7.92 3.18
CA LYS A 34 -11.84 -7.21 2.15
C LYS A 34 -12.38 -5.89 2.69
N LYS A 35 -12.91 -5.88 3.91
CA LYS A 35 -13.37 -4.64 4.57
C LYS A 35 -12.22 -3.69 4.88
N VAL A 36 -11.07 -4.21 5.29
CA VAL A 36 -9.86 -3.42 5.56
C VAL A 36 -9.35 -2.75 4.29
N VAL A 37 -9.18 -3.52 3.22
CA VAL A 37 -8.74 -3.02 1.91
C VAL A 37 -9.70 -1.96 1.39
N ARG A 38 -11.02 -2.19 1.50
CA ARG A 38 -12.03 -1.22 1.08
C ARG A 38 -12.00 0.07 1.90
N ALA A 39 -11.78 -0.03 3.22
CA ALA A 39 -11.64 1.14 4.08
C ALA A 39 -10.37 1.93 3.73
N PHE A 40 -9.27 1.24 3.47
CA PHE A 40 -8.01 1.86 3.03
C PHE A 40 -8.15 2.53 1.66
N PHE A 41 -8.81 1.86 0.70
CA PHE A 41 -9.12 2.41 -0.61
C PHE A 41 -9.95 3.68 -0.50
N ALA A 42 -11.03 3.67 0.29
CA ALA A 42 -11.88 4.84 0.49
C ALA A 42 -11.13 6.05 1.07
N SER A 43 -10.12 5.82 1.92
CA SER A 43 -9.26 6.89 2.46
C SER A 43 -8.26 7.45 1.43
N ASN A 44 -8.06 6.77 0.30
CA ASN A 44 -7.07 7.10 -0.72
C ASN A 44 -7.67 7.26 -2.13
N SER A 45 -9.00 7.24 -2.25
CA SER A 45 -9.69 7.14 -3.54
C SER A 45 -9.73 8.45 -4.34
N ASP A 46 -9.45 9.59 -3.71
CA ASP A 46 -9.59 10.93 -4.33
C ASP A 46 -8.80 11.07 -5.63
N ASN A 47 -7.61 10.46 -5.68
CA ASN A 47 -6.77 10.42 -6.89
C ASN A 47 -6.57 9.00 -7.41
N ALA A 48 -7.50 8.07 -7.14
CA ALA A 48 -7.42 6.72 -7.69
C ALA A 48 -7.73 6.69 -9.20
N LEU A 49 -7.26 5.65 -9.88
CA LEU A 49 -7.61 5.38 -11.28
C LEU A 49 -9.10 5.04 -11.37
N LYS A 50 -9.80 5.64 -12.35
CA LYS A 50 -11.21 5.30 -12.65
C LYS A 50 -11.33 3.91 -13.29
N THR A 51 -10.32 3.50 -14.04
CA THR A 51 -10.24 2.23 -14.78
C THR A 51 -9.12 1.34 -14.23
N LYS A 52 -9.04 0.09 -14.73
CA LYS A 52 -7.93 -0.82 -14.41
C LYS A 52 -6.60 -0.21 -14.89
N PRO A 53 -5.51 -0.33 -14.12
CA PRO A 53 -4.17 -0.01 -14.62
C PRO A 53 -3.80 -0.93 -15.79
N LYS A 54 -2.96 -0.44 -16.71
CA LYS A 54 -2.48 -1.23 -17.85
C LYS A 54 -1.73 -2.47 -17.34
N GLY A 55 -2.02 -3.64 -17.93
CA GLY A 55 -1.37 -4.91 -17.57
C GLY A 55 -2.02 -5.69 -16.43
N TYR A 56 -3.17 -5.25 -15.92
CA TYR A 56 -3.95 -5.96 -14.89
C TYR A 56 -5.35 -6.25 -15.38
N GLU A 57 -5.95 -7.35 -14.93
CA GLU A 57 -7.34 -7.67 -15.25
C GLU A 57 -8.35 -6.94 -14.37
N ALA A 58 -9.56 -6.75 -14.91
CA ALA A 58 -10.60 -6.00 -14.23
C ALA A 58 -11.15 -6.73 -12.98
N ASP A 59 -11.05 -8.06 -13.00
CA ASP A 59 -11.46 -8.99 -11.94
C ASP A 59 -10.31 -9.37 -11.00
N HIS A 60 -9.15 -8.69 -11.11
CA HIS A 60 -8.01 -8.96 -10.25
C HIS A 60 -8.41 -8.83 -8.76
N PRO A 61 -8.07 -9.82 -7.88
CA PRO A 61 -8.49 -9.80 -6.47
C PRO A 61 -8.11 -8.51 -5.73
N GLU A 62 -6.97 -7.93 -6.11
CA GLU A 62 -6.38 -6.72 -5.51
C GLU A 62 -6.63 -5.45 -6.31
N ILE A 63 -7.62 -5.45 -7.23
CA ILE A 63 -7.84 -4.33 -8.16
C ILE A 63 -8.07 -3.00 -7.45
N GLU A 64 -8.69 -3.01 -6.26
CA GLU A 64 -8.88 -1.80 -5.45
C GLU A 64 -7.53 -1.17 -5.06
N LEU A 65 -6.60 -1.98 -4.55
CA LEU A 65 -5.26 -1.53 -4.19
C LEU A 65 -4.48 -1.09 -5.45
N LEU A 66 -4.52 -1.86 -6.53
CA LEU A 66 -3.79 -1.57 -7.76
C LEU A 66 -4.23 -0.23 -8.41
N ARG A 67 -5.50 0.15 -8.25
CA ARG A 67 -6.04 1.41 -8.77
C ARG A 67 -5.55 2.63 -7.99
N LEU A 68 -5.04 2.47 -6.77
CA LEU A 68 -4.53 3.58 -5.98
C LEU A 68 -3.27 4.19 -6.63
N ARG A 69 -3.18 5.52 -6.56
CA ARG A 69 -1.96 6.28 -6.87
C ARG A 69 -1.21 6.66 -5.60
N ASN A 70 -1.95 6.92 -4.53
CA ASN A 70 -1.44 7.33 -3.23
C ASN A 70 -1.76 6.23 -2.21
N TYR A 71 -0.81 5.97 -1.30
CA TYR A 71 -0.93 4.98 -0.23
C TYR A 71 -0.67 5.66 1.10
N THR A 72 -1.66 6.43 1.57
CA THR A 72 -1.54 7.32 2.72
C THR A 72 -2.34 6.76 3.91
N LEU A 73 -1.74 6.83 5.10
CA LEU A 73 -2.42 6.65 6.37
C LEU A 73 -2.38 7.97 7.15
N GLY A 74 -3.54 8.43 7.59
CA GLY A 74 -3.65 9.66 8.36
C GLY A 74 -4.85 9.59 9.29
N THR A 75 -4.70 10.15 10.48
CA THR A 75 -5.80 10.27 11.45
C THR A 75 -5.95 11.72 11.87
N LYS A 76 -7.19 12.14 12.13
CA LYS A 76 -7.47 13.51 12.57
C LYS A 76 -7.34 13.55 14.09
N MET A 77 -6.54 14.49 14.57
CA MET A 77 -6.38 14.77 16.00
C MET A 77 -6.91 16.16 16.32
N LYS A 78 -7.50 16.33 17.51
CA LYS A 78 -7.87 17.67 17.99
C LYS A 78 -6.64 18.35 18.57
N GLN A 79 -6.56 19.66 18.41
CA GLN A 79 -5.45 20.45 18.95
C GLN A 79 -5.34 20.35 20.48
N ALA A 80 -6.46 20.27 21.20
CA ALA A 80 -6.46 20.09 22.64
C ALA A 80 -5.82 18.76 23.08
N ASP A 81 -6.04 17.68 22.30
CA ASP A 81 -5.44 16.36 22.57
C ASP A 81 -3.93 16.36 22.30
N LEU A 82 -3.46 17.23 21.40
CA LEU A 82 -2.05 17.41 21.08
C LEU A 82 -1.31 18.28 22.11
N LEU A 83 -1.97 19.34 22.62
CA LEU A 83 -1.39 20.28 23.58
C LEU A 83 -1.61 19.86 25.05
N GLY A 84 -2.42 18.83 25.30
CA GLY A 84 -2.61 18.28 26.64
C GLY A 84 -1.40 17.49 27.14
N GLU A 85 -1.41 17.15 28.42
CA GLU A 85 -0.31 16.44 29.09
C GLU A 85 0.03 15.08 28.45
N GLN A 86 -0.93 14.44 27.77
CA GLN A 86 -0.76 13.16 27.08
C GLN A 86 -0.48 13.29 25.57
N GLY A 87 -0.32 14.51 25.04
CA GLY A 87 -0.16 14.72 23.60
C GLY A 87 1.07 14.02 23.02
N LEU A 88 2.21 14.11 23.72
CA LEU A 88 3.45 13.45 23.30
C LEU A 88 3.31 11.93 23.28
N GLU A 89 2.73 11.33 24.32
CA GLU A 89 2.51 9.89 24.42
C GLU A 89 1.57 9.40 23.32
N HIS A 90 0.50 10.17 23.03
CA HIS A 90 -0.43 9.85 21.97
C HIS A 90 0.24 9.86 20.59
N VAL A 91 1.04 10.89 20.29
CA VAL A 91 1.80 10.98 19.03
C VAL A 91 2.82 9.84 18.92
N ALA A 92 3.55 9.56 20.00
CA ALA A 92 4.50 8.44 20.03
C ALA A 92 3.81 7.10 19.75
N LYS A 93 2.63 6.87 20.34
CA LYS A 93 1.82 5.66 20.08
C LYS A 93 1.38 5.57 18.62
N LEU A 94 0.91 6.67 18.03
CA LEU A 94 0.50 6.71 16.63
C LEU A 94 1.67 6.44 15.68
N LEU A 95 2.84 7.06 15.93
CA LEU A 95 4.05 6.81 15.15
C LEU A 95 4.54 5.37 15.29
N ALA A 96 4.51 4.80 16.50
CA ALA A 96 4.83 3.39 16.72
C ALA A 96 3.90 2.47 15.92
N THR A 97 2.60 2.81 15.83
CA THR A 97 1.62 2.08 15.03
C THR A 97 1.89 2.18 13.53
N LEU A 98 2.52 3.26 13.05
CA LEU A 98 2.89 3.44 11.64
C LEU A 98 4.18 2.71 11.25
N LYS A 99 5.00 2.27 12.21
CA LYS A 99 6.29 1.61 11.93
C LYS A 99 6.17 0.46 10.92
N PRO A 100 5.21 -0.50 11.01
CA PRO A 100 5.11 -1.59 10.04
C PRO A 100 4.80 -1.11 8.62
N MET A 101 4.01 -0.04 8.48
CA MET A 101 3.75 0.60 7.19
C MET A 101 5.01 1.22 6.60
N ILE A 102 5.80 1.93 7.42
CA ILE A 102 7.07 2.52 6.99
C ILE A 102 8.05 1.43 6.55
N THR A 103 8.18 0.34 7.32
CA THR A 103 9.02 -0.81 6.96
C THR A 103 8.60 -1.43 5.64
N PHE A 104 7.29 -1.63 5.43
CA PHE A 104 6.77 -2.11 4.15
C PHE A 104 7.11 -1.16 2.99
N LEU A 105 6.87 0.14 3.16
CA LEU A 105 7.19 1.13 2.13
C LEU A 105 8.68 1.16 1.78
N ASN A 106 9.56 1.09 2.79
CA ASN A 106 11.00 1.04 2.59
C ASN A 106 11.38 -0.19 1.76
N SER A 107 10.86 -1.38 2.10
CA SER A 107 11.15 -2.61 1.36
C SER A 107 10.66 -2.62 -0.10
N VAL A 108 9.73 -1.73 -0.47
CA VAL A 108 9.19 -1.66 -1.84
C VAL A 108 9.87 -0.55 -2.66
N VAL A 109 10.38 0.49 -2.01
CA VAL A 109 11.00 1.66 -2.67
C VAL A 109 12.53 1.52 -2.71
N MET A 110 13.13 0.94 -1.67
CA MET A 110 14.56 0.63 -1.58
C MET A 110 14.70 -0.79 -1.01
N PRO A 111 14.58 -1.84 -1.84
CA PRO A 111 14.90 -3.18 -1.40
C PRO A 111 16.39 -3.22 -1.04
N ASP A 112 16.72 -3.66 0.17
CA ASP A 112 18.12 -3.89 0.54
C ASP A 112 18.71 -4.98 -0.38
N GLU A 113 19.96 -4.82 -0.81
CA GLU A 113 20.65 -5.63 -1.84
C GLU A 113 20.70 -7.16 -1.54
N GLU A 114 20.25 -7.59 -0.36
CA GLU A 114 20.21 -9.00 0.04
C GLU A 114 18.95 -9.76 -0.42
N GLU A 115 17.91 -9.07 -0.95
CA GLU A 115 16.71 -9.71 -1.54
C GLU A 115 16.71 -9.74 -3.09
N SER A 116 17.80 -9.33 -3.74
CA SER A 116 17.90 -9.21 -5.21
C SER A 116 18.26 -10.49 -5.99
N GLU A 117 18.22 -11.67 -5.38
CA GLU A 117 18.44 -12.94 -6.09
C GLU A 117 17.13 -13.48 -6.66
N GLU A 118 16.72 -12.99 -7.84
CA GLU A 118 15.87 -13.69 -8.86
C GLU A 118 15.39 -12.69 -9.94
N ASP A 119 16.27 -11.89 -10.54
CA ASP A 119 15.90 -11.04 -11.69
C ASP A 119 16.96 -11.17 -12.81
N GLU A 120 17.10 -12.37 -13.37
CA GLU A 120 17.58 -12.53 -14.74
C GLU A 120 16.55 -13.29 -15.59
N GLN A 121 16.34 -12.75 -16.80
CA GLN A 121 15.61 -13.32 -17.96
C GLN A 121 14.12 -12.99 -18.09
N ALA A 122 13.85 -11.90 -18.81
CA ALA A 122 13.10 -11.95 -20.07
C ALA A 122 13.23 -10.61 -20.81
N SER A 123 14.39 -10.36 -21.41
CA SER A 123 14.52 -9.46 -22.57
C SER A 123 14.15 -10.27 -23.80
N ASP A 124 12.88 -10.23 -24.21
CA ASP A 124 12.45 -10.74 -25.51
C ASP A 124 12.63 -9.60 -26.53
N GLU A 125 13.66 -9.76 -27.36
CA GLU A 125 14.00 -8.92 -28.49
C GLU A 125 12.91 -9.07 -29.57
N SER A 126 12.19 -7.98 -29.88
CA SER A 126 11.45 -7.88 -31.13
C SER A 126 12.11 -6.82 -32.01
N GLU A 127 13.23 -7.18 -32.62
CA GLU A 127 13.69 -6.52 -33.85
C GLU A 127 12.79 -7.01 -34.99
N GLN A 128 11.94 -6.12 -35.50
CA GLN A 128 11.18 -6.33 -36.71
C GLN A 128 11.72 -5.38 -37.77
N ASP A 129 12.78 -5.82 -38.44
CA ASP A 129 13.21 -5.28 -39.74
C ASP A 129 13.16 -6.43 -40.75
N ASP A 130 12.08 -6.48 -41.53
CA ASP A 130 12.16 -7.04 -42.87
C ASP A 130 11.36 -6.15 -43.82
N VAL A 131 12.11 -5.60 -44.77
CA VAL A 131 11.72 -4.59 -45.75
C VAL A 131 11.25 -5.35 -46.98
N ASP A 132 9.98 -5.25 -47.33
CA ASP A 132 9.40 -5.92 -48.50
C ASP A 132 9.71 -5.13 -49.79
N ALA A 133 10.37 -5.82 -50.73
CA ALA A 133 10.43 -5.68 -52.19
C ALA A 133 10.86 -4.35 -52.87
#